data_AF-A0A1Q5KZG8-F1
#
_entry.id   AF-A0A1Q5KZG8-F1
#
_cell.length_a   1.000
_cell.length_b   1.000
_cell.length_c   1.000
_cell.angle_alpha   90.00
_cell.angle_beta   90.00
_cell.angle_gamma   90.00
#
_symmetry.space_group_name_H-M   'P 1'
#
loop_
_entity.id
_entity.type
_entity.pdbx_description
1 polymer ?
#
loop_
_entity_poly.entity_id
_entity_poly.type
_entity_poly.pdbx_seq_one_letter_code
_entity_poly.pdbx_strand_id
1 'polypeptide(L)' 'MIREPVELGIDDHGQVELPLGLLAEAGLSPGASVLAYSDGDGRIVLRRAEDAIRDLLEDGAL' A
#
# COMPACT_ATOMS: atom_id res chain seq x y z
N MET A 1 -13.56 2.87 13.88
CA MET A 1 -14.29 2.53 12.64
C MET A 1 -13.81 1.15 12.23
N ILE A 2 -14.70 0.16 12.10
CA ILE A 2 -14.30 -1.16 11.59
C ILE A 2 -14.17 -1.00 10.07
N ARG A 3 -12.97 -1.21 9.54
CA ARG A 3 -12.74 -1.22 8.09
C ARG A 3 -13.17 -2.59 7.58
N GLU A 4 -14.10 -2.61 6.64
CA GLU A 4 -14.53 -3.86 6.02
C GLU A 4 -13.49 -4.29 4.99
N PRO A 5 -13.01 -5.55 5.05
CA PRO A 5 -12.13 -6.06 4.02
C PRO A 5 -12.87 -6.08 2.67
N VAL A 6 -12.18 -5.66 1.61
CA VAL A 6 -12.67 -5.78 0.24
C VAL A 6 -12.00 -6.98 -0.41
N GLU A 7 -12.79 -7.88 -0.96
CA GLU A 7 -12.28 -8.99 -1.76
C GLU A 7 -11.92 -8.47 -3.16
N LEU A 8 -10.67 -8.71 -3.57
CA LEU A 8 -10.13 -8.28 -4.86
C LEU A 8 -9.41 -9.46 -5.52
N GLY A 9 -9.47 -9.51 -6.85
CA GLY A 9 -8.71 -10.46 -7.64
C GLY A 9 -7.35 -9.89 -8.05
N ILE A 10 -6.34 -10.75 -8.08
CA ILE A 10 -5.08 -10.47 -8.78
C ILE A 10 -5.24 -11.04 -10.19
N ASP A 11 -5.04 -10.21 -11.21
CA ASP A 11 -5.15 -10.67 -12.60
C ASP A 11 -3.91 -11.45 -13.07
N ASP A 12 -3.94 -11.93 -14.31
CA ASP A 12 -2.85 -12.70 -14.92
C ASP A 12 -1.55 -11.88 -15.11
N HIS A 13 -1.62 -10.57 -14.93
CA HIS A 13 -0.47 -9.66 -14.96
C HIS A 13 0.02 -9.28 -13.56
N GLY A 14 -0.56 -9.84 -12.50
CA GLY A 14 -0.19 -9.54 -11.12
C GLY A 14 -0.72 -8.18 -10.64
N GLN A 15 -1.72 -7.61 -11.31
CA GLN A 15 -2.30 -6.31 -10.96
C GLN A 15 -3.52 -6.50 -10.05
N VAL A 16 -3.73 -5.52 -9.17
CA VAL A 16 -4.95 -5.41 -8.34
C VAL A 16 -5.52 -4.02 -8.49
N GLU A 17 -6.83 -3.93 -8.72
CA GLU A 17 -7.53 -2.65 -8.77
C GLU A 17 -8.09 -2.30 -7.39
N LEU A 18 -7.52 -1.27 -6.76
CA LEU A 18 -7.96 -0.81 -5.45
C LEU A 18 -9.11 0.20 -5.58
N PRO A 19 -10.24 0.02 -4.88
CA PRO A 19 -11.32 1.01 -4.86
C PRO A 19 -10.83 2.37 -4.33
N LEU A 20 -11.35 3.46 -4.90
CA LEU A 20 -10.99 4.82 -4.47
C LEU A 20 -11.25 5.06 -2.96
N GLY A 21 -12.30 4.46 -2.40
CA GLY A 21 -12.57 4.52 -0.97
C GLY A 21 -11.46 3.91 -0.12
N LEU A 22 -10.94 2.75 -0.53
CA LEU A 22 -9.84 2.07 0.15
C LEU A 22 -8.54 2.89 0.08
N LEU A 23 -8.26 3.49 -1.08
CA LEU A 23 -7.13 4.42 -1.24
C LEU A 23 -7.24 5.63 -0.30
N ALA A 24 -8.43 6.24 -0.22
CA ALA A 24 -8.68 7.38 0.65
C ALA A 24 -8.48 7.03 2.13
N GLU A 25 -8.94 5.86 2.58
CA GLU A 25 -8.72 5.38 3.94
C GLU A 25 -7.24 5.12 4.28
N ALA A 26 -6.45 4.75 3.28
CA ALA A 26 -5.01 4.56 3.39
C ALA A 26 -4.21 5.86 3.20
N GLY A 27 -4.87 7.00 2.90
CA GLY A 27 -4.19 8.26 2.60
C GLY A 27 -3.39 8.23 1.31
N LEU A 28 -3.72 7.33 0.38
CA LEU A 28 -3.10 7.18 -0.93
C LEU A 28 -3.93 7.93 -1.98
N SER A 29 -3.25 8.55 -2.94
CA SER A 29 -3.90 9.20 -4.08
C SER A 29 -3.68 8.39 -5.36
N PRO A 30 -4.67 8.31 -6.26
CA PRO A 30 -4.47 7.74 -7.59
C PRO A 30 -3.29 8.42 -8.31
N GLY A 31 -2.43 7.63 -8.95
CA GLY A 31 -1.23 8.13 -9.65
C GLY A 31 -0.05 8.51 -8.74
N ALA A 32 -0.19 8.44 -7.41
CA ALA A 32 0.93 8.62 -6.51
C ALA A 32 1.92 7.44 -6.59
N SER A 33 3.21 7.73 -6.43
CA SER A 33 4.23 6.68 -6.30
C SER A 33 4.18 6.06 -4.90
N VAL A 34 4.13 4.73 -4.85
CA VAL A 34 4.11 3.95 -3.61
C VAL A 34 5.25 2.94 -3.61
N LEU A 35 5.69 2.55 -2.41
CA LEU A 35 6.51 1.37 -2.21
C LEU A 35 5.62 0.19 -1.83
N ALA A 36 5.89 -0.96 -2.42
CA ALA A 36 5.28 -2.24 -2.09
C ALA A 36 6.35 -3.16 -1.49
N TYR A 37 6.07 -3.74 -0.33
CA TYR A 37 6.96 -4.74 0.28
C TYR A 37 6.18 -5.81 1.03
N SER A 38 6.86 -6.92 1.32
CA SER A 38 6.39 -8.02 2.16
C SER A 38 7.56 -8.51 2.99
N ASP A 39 7.30 -8.91 4.24
CA ASP A 39 8.29 -9.53 5.14
C ASP A 39 8.24 -11.07 5.11
N GLY A 40 7.44 -11.65 4.20
CA GLY A 40 7.30 -13.10 4.03
C GLY A 40 6.12 -13.72 4.81
N ASP A 41 5.30 -12.92 5.48
CA ASP A 41 4.09 -13.40 6.19
C ASP A 41 2.85 -13.57 5.30
N GLY A 42 2.99 -13.31 4.00
CA GLY A 42 1.91 -13.35 3.01
C GLY A 42 1.12 -12.05 2.88
N ARG A 43 1.54 -10.95 3.52
CA ARG A 43 0.95 -9.61 3.38
C ARG A 43 1.81 -8.73 2.48
N ILE A 44 1.12 -7.90 1.69
CA ILE A 44 1.74 -6.82 0.93
C ILE A 44 1.34 -5.51 1.58
N VAL A 45 2.34 -4.72 1.96
CA VAL A 45 2.15 -3.36 2.48
C VAL A 45 2.41 -2.38 1.36
N LEU A 46 1.44 -1.49 1.12
CA LEU A 46 1.60 -0.34 0.24
C LEU A 46 1.80 0.91 1.09
N ARG A 47 2.88 1.64 0.84
CA ARG A 47 3.27 2.82 1.60
C ARG A 47 3.59 4.00 0.68
N ARG A 48 3.21 5.21 1.07
CA ARG A 48 3.62 6.43 0.35
C ARG A 48 5.14 6.49 0.26
N ALA A 49 5.68 6.72 -0.93
CA ALA A 49 7.13 6.77 -1.13
C ALA A 49 7.79 7.85 -0.28
N GLU A 50 7.16 9.03 -0.15
CA GLU A 50 7.66 10.14 0.67
C GLU A 50 7.82 9.77 2.15
N ASP A 51 6.85 9.03 2.71
CA ASP A 51 6.90 8.62 4.12
C ASP A 51 7.98 7.57 4.34
N ALA A 52 8.07 6.59 3.44
CA ALA A 52 9.07 5.55 3.56
C ALA A 52 10.50 6.10 3.42
N ILE A 53 10.70 7.10 2.55
CA ILE A 53 11.99 7.78 2.42
C ILE A 53 12.30 8.57 3.70
N ARG A 54 11.31 9.30 4.25
CA ARG A 54 11.50 10.03 5.50
C ARG A 54 11.90 9.10 6.64
N ASP A 55 11.15 8.02 6.85
CA ASP A 55 11.44 7.04 7.90
C ASP A 55 12.80 6.36 7.71
N LEU A 56 13.19 6.04 6.46
CA LEU A 56 14.52 5.50 6.19
C LEU A 56 15.63 6.48 6.58
N LEU A 57 15.42 7.78 6.33
CA LEU A 57 16.38 8.82 6.67
C LEU A 57 16.42 9.13 8.17
N GLU A 58 15.28 9.04 8.85
CA GLU A 58 15.15 9.34 10.28
C GLU A 58 15.54 8.15 11.17
N ASP A 59 15.05 6.96 10.84
CA ASP A 59 15.12 5.75 11.67
C ASP A 59 16.01 4.64 11.09
N GLY A 60 16.48 4.77 9.84
CA GLY A 60 17.33 3.78 9.19
C GLY A 60 16.62 2.48 8.78
N ALA A 61 15.28 2.47 8.82
CA ALA A 61 14.44 1.33 8.48
C ALA A 61 13.23 1.76 7.64
N LEU A 62 12.62 0.81 6.92
CA LEU A 62 11.46 1.01 6.05
C LEU A 62 10.13 0.62 6.73
#